data_AF-D7TGB7-F1
#
_entry.id   AF-D7TGB7-F1
#
_cell.length_a   1.000
_cell.length_b   1.000
_cell.length_c   1.000
_cell.angle_alpha   90.00
_cell.angle_beta   90.00
_cell.angle_gamma   90.00
#
_symmetry.space_group_name_H-M   'P 1'
#
loop_
_entity.id
_entity.type
_entity.pdbx_description
1 polymer ?
#
loop_
_entity_poly.entity_id
_entity_poly.type
_entity_poly.pdbx_seq_one_letter_code
_entity_poly.pdbx_strand_id
1 'polypeptide(L)'
;MPQNNYSVRDVSWYGSRWLFSLFLMELMTHLFYYNAFAISGLWKQLSPMDVFIIGYGVLNFMWLKFFLMWRYFRLWSLICGIEAPENMPRCINNCYNLESFWKNWHASFNKWLVRYMYIPLGGSQRKLLNIWVIFTFVAVWHDLEWKLLSWAWLTCLFFVPEMILKSLANTFQAESAFGEFIFRELSAVAGAITITCLMVANLVGYVIGLSGINWFISRFLQKEGLPILGGMFITFYVGTKLMFHIDDAKKRRHQH
;
A
#
# COMPACT_ATOMS: atom_id res chain seq x y z
N MET A 1 -20.79 16.69 4.26
CA MET A 1 -19.79 16.75 5.36
C MET A 1 -19.64 18.21 5.72
N PRO A 2 -19.62 18.57 7.01
CA PRO A 2 -19.35 19.95 7.40
C PRO A 2 -18.01 20.39 6.79
N GLN A 3 -17.99 21.55 6.13
CA GLN A 3 -16.79 22.13 5.58
C GLN A 3 -16.03 22.82 6.71
N ASN A 4 -14.78 22.43 6.95
CA ASN A 4 -13.94 23.18 7.86
C ASN A 4 -13.39 24.43 7.17
N ASN A 5 -13.42 25.56 7.86
CA ASN A 5 -12.73 26.76 7.39
C ASN A 5 -11.23 26.61 7.68
N TYR A 6 -10.44 26.44 6.63
CA TYR A 6 -8.98 26.43 6.74
C TYR A 6 -8.47 27.86 6.82
N SER A 7 -7.59 28.15 7.78
CA SER A 7 -6.93 29.45 7.84
C SER A 7 -5.94 29.58 6.67
N VAL A 8 -5.63 30.81 6.28
CA VAL A 8 -4.58 31.08 5.27
C VAL A 8 -3.26 30.39 5.67
N ARG A 9 -2.93 30.39 6.97
CA ARG A 9 -1.75 29.71 7.51
C ARG A 9 -1.77 28.20 7.23
N ASP A 10 -2.91 27.54 7.41
CA ASP A 10 -3.03 26.10 7.19
C ASP A 10 -2.89 25.75 5.71
N VAL A 11 -3.50 26.55 4.83
CA VAL A 11 -3.40 26.38 3.37
C VAL A 11 -1.97 26.64 2.89
N SER A 12 -1.32 27.71 3.37
CA SER A 12 0.08 27.99 3.07
C SER A 12 1.00 26.86 3.53
N TRP A 13 0.81 26.35 4.75
CA TRP A 13 1.60 25.23 5.27
C TRP A 13 1.39 23.94 4.49
N TYR A 14 0.16 23.67 4.06
CA TYR A 14 -0.16 22.56 3.17
C TYR A 14 0.56 22.70 1.82
N GLY A 15 0.57 23.92 1.25
CA GLY A 15 1.32 24.25 0.02
C GLY A 15 2.83 24.09 0.17
N SER A 16 3.43 24.55 1.27
CA SER A 16 4.86 24.38 1.54
C SER A 16 5.26 22.90 1.65
N ARG A 17 4.42 22.07 2.29
CA ARG A 17 4.63 20.61 2.34
C ARG A 17 4.57 19.99 0.95
N TRP A 18 3.65 20.44 0.10
CA TRP A 18 3.57 19.98 -1.29
C TRP A 18 4.83 20.35 -2.09
N LEU A 19 5.31 21.59 -1.98
CA LEU A 19 6.54 22.05 -2.64
C LEU A 19 7.77 21.25 -2.18
N PHE A 20 7.89 20.98 -0.88
CA PHE A 20 8.95 20.13 -0.35
C PHE A 20 8.89 18.71 -0.93
N SER A 21 7.70 18.12 -1.00
CA SER A 21 7.52 16.80 -1.61
C SER A 21 7.82 16.80 -3.12
N LEU A 22 7.56 17.90 -3.83
CA LEU A 22 7.88 18.04 -5.25
C LEU A 22 9.40 18.07 -5.45
N PHE A 23 10.11 18.87 -4.65
CA PHE A 23 11.57 18.92 -4.67
C PHE A 23 12.18 17.55 -4.34
N LEU A 24 11.61 16.83 -3.36
CA LEU A 24 12.03 15.48 -3.05
C LEU A 24 11.85 14.53 -4.24
N MET A 25 10.72 14.61 -4.94
CA MET A 25 10.48 13.79 -6.14
C MET A 25 11.48 14.11 -7.26
N GLU A 26 11.75 15.40 -7.50
CA GLU A 26 12.74 15.83 -8.48
C GLU A 26 14.13 15.29 -8.13
N LEU A 27 14.57 15.45 -6.88
CA LEU A 27 15.83 14.90 -6.39
C LEU A 27 15.88 13.37 -6.58
N MET A 28 14.79 12.67 -6.29
CA MET A 28 14.70 11.23 -6.51
C MET A 28 14.88 10.85 -7.99
N THR A 29 14.35 11.64 -8.94
CA THR A 29 14.54 11.35 -10.38
C THR A 29 15.98 11.53 -10.85
N HIS A 30 16.76 12.40 -10.20
CA HIS A 30 18.18 12.61 -10.54
C HIS A 30 19.10 11.60 -9.85
N LEU A 31 18.73 11.10 -8.67
CA LEU A 31 19.58 10.18 -7.89
C LEU A 31 19.23 8.71 -8.11
N PHE A 32 17.97 8.39 -8.40
CA PHE A 32 17.49 7.01 -8.42
C PHE A 32 16.77 6.65 -9.72
N TYR A 33 17.47 5.91 -10.58
CA TYR A 33 16.97 5.51 -11.90
C TYR A 33 16.09 4.24 -11.88
N TYR A 34 15.33 4.01 -10.80
CA TYR A 34 14.54 2.77 -10.62
C TYR A 34 13.57 2.50 -11.78
N ASN A 35 12.84 3.54 -12.23
CA ASN A 35 11.91 3.40 -13.35
C ASN A 35 12.63 3.11 -14.68
N ALA A 36 13.84 3.64 -14.89
CA ALA A 36 14.62 3.37 -16.09
C ALA A 36 15.08 1.90 -16.13
N PHE A 37 15.52 1.35 -14.99
CA PHE A 37 15.82 -0.08 -14.87
C PHE A 37 14.59 -0.95 -15.13
N ALA A 38 13.43 -0.57 -14.58
CA ALA A 38 12.18 -1.30 -14.77
C ALA A 38 11.75 -1.34 -16.24
N ILE A 39 11.78 -0.20 -16.93
CA ILE A 39 11.35 -0.07 -18.34
C ILE A 39 12.34 -0.74 -19.29
N SER A 40 13.64 -0.58 -19.07
CA SER A 40 14.68 -1.15 -19.96
C SER A 40 14.77 -2.67 -19.92
N GLY A 41 14.23 -3.32 -18.86
CA GLY A 41 14.35 -4.76 -18.69
C GLY A 41 15.73 -5.23 -18.22
N LEU A 42 16.68 -4.30 -17.97
CA LEU A 42 18.03 -4.59 -17.48
C LEU A 42 18.03 -5.28 -16.11
N TRP A 43 16.93 -5.15 -15.35
CA TRP A 43 16.74 -5.83 -14.07
C TRP A 43 16.89 -7.36 -14.14
N LYS A 44 16.71 -7.97 -15.32
CA LYS A 44 16.93 -9.42 -15.53
C LYS A 44 18.38 -9.87 -15.39
N GLN A 45 19.32 -8.92 -15.47
CA GLN A 45 20.77 -9.17 -15.35
C GLN A 45 21.30 -8.86 -13.95
N LEU A 46 20.46 -8.28 -13.09
CA LEU A 46 20.85 -7.84 -11.76
C LEU A 46 20.63 -8.94 -10.70
N SER A 47 21.24 -8.74 -9.53
CA SER A 47 21.04 -9.64 -8.40
C SER A 47 19.59 -9.58 -7.89
N PRO A 48 19.10 -10.62 -7.18
CA PRO A 48 17.77 -10.57 -6.59
C PRO A 48 17.58 -9.39 -5.62
N MET A 49 18.65 -8.96 -4.95
CA MET A 49 18.63 -7.81 -4.04
C MET A 49 18.40 -6.50 -4.81
N ASP A 50 19.08 -6.31 -5.93
CA ASP A 50 18.90 -5.12 -6.78
C ASP A 50 17.49 -5.07 -7.36
N VAL A 51 16.97 -6.21 -7.83
CA VAL A 51 15.59 -6.32 -8.33
C VAL A 51 14.59 -5.93 -7.26
N PHE A 52 14.80 -6.36 -6.01
CA PHE A 52 13.98 -5.97 -4.89
C PHE A 52 14.06 -4.47 -4.60
N ILE A 53 15.27 -3.89 -4.55
CA ILE A 53 15.47 -2.45 -4.30
C ILE A 53 14.81 -1.61 -5.40
N ILE A 54 15.00 -2.00 -6.67
CA ILE A 54 14.34 -1.36 -7.82
C ILE A 54 12.82 -1.44 -7.67
N GLY A 55 12.31 -2.63 -7.35
CA GLY A 55 10.89 -2.85 -7.09
C GLY A 55 10.32 -1.93 -6.02
N TYR A 56 10.94 -1.93 -4.85
CA TYR A 56 10.57 -1.06 -3.74
C TYR A 56 10.64 0.43 -4.11
N GLY A 57 11.69 0.83 -4.82
CA GLY A 57 11.90 2.18 -5.30
C GLY A 57 10.81 2.64 -6.28
N VAL A 58 10.44 1.80 -7.24
CA VAL A 58 9.34 2.05 -8.19
C VAL A 58 8.02 2.25 -7.45
N LEU A 59 7.71 1.45 -6.42
CA LEU A 59 6.48 1.60 -5.65
C LEU A 59 6.44 2.90 -4.84
N ASN A 60 7.55 3.27 -4.20
CA ASN A 60 7.65 4.53 -3.47
C ASN A 60 7.55 5.73 -4.40
N PHE A 61 8.20 5.65 -5.56
CA PHE A 61 8.10 6.67 -6.59
C PHE A 61 6.66 6.81 -7.11
N MET A 62 5.98 5.68 -7.36
CA MET A 62 4.58 5.67 -7.78
C MET A 62 3.67 6.30 -6.72
N TRP A 63 3.84 5.94 -5.44
CA TRP A 63 3.10 6.56 -4.34
C TRP A 63 3.33 8.08 -4.29
N LEU A 64 4.59 8.53 -4.36
CA LEU A 64 4.95 9.96 -4.29
C LEU A 64 4.39 10.74 -5.48
N LYS A 65 4.44 10.17 -6.68
CA LYS A 65 3.83 10.74 -7.89
C LYS A 65 2.34 10.99 -7.70
N PHE A 66 1.59 9.98 -7.25
CA PHE A 66 0.15 10.13 -7.01
C PHE A 66 -0.13 11.09 -5.85
N PHE A 67 0.64 11.01 -4.76
CA PHE A 67 0.55 11.94 -3.63
C PHE A 67 0.64 13.39 -4.09
N LEU A 68 1.63 13.73 -4.92
CA LEU A 68 1.79 15.08 -5.44
C LEU A 68 0.64 15.52 -6.34
N MET A 69 0.23 14.66 -7.27
CA MET A 69 -0.87 14.96 -8.19
C MET A 69 -2.18 15.23 -7.43
N TRP A 70 -2.56 14.38 -6.47
CA TRP A 70 -3.79 14.56 -5.72
C TRP A 70 -3.74 15.75 -4.77
N ARG A 71 -2.60 15.97 -4.12
CA ARG A 71 -2.43 17.11 -3.23
C ARG A 71 -2.44 18.44 -3.95
N TYR A 72 -1.97 18.48 -5.19
CA TYR A 72 -2.05 19.67 -6.04
C TYR A 72 -3.52 20.09 -6.24
N PHE A 73 -4.38 19.17 -6.67
CA PHE A 73 -5.81 19.47 -6.85
C PHE A 73 -6.50 19.83 -5.54
N ARG A 74 -6.16 19.13 -4.44
CA ARG A 74 -6.69 19.47 -3.12
C ARG A 74 -6.23 20.86 -2.65
N LEU A 75 -4.99 21.27 -2.90
CA LEU A 75 -4.48 22.60 -2.56
C LEU A 75 -5.34 23.69 -3.21
N TRP A 76 -5.61 23.56 -4.51
CA TRP A 76 -6.48 24.51 -5.23
C TRP A 76 -7.92 24.49 -4.72
N SER A 77 -8.45 23.32 -4.40
CA SER A 77 -9.76 23.19 -3.75
C SER A 77 -9.80 23.97 -2.43
N LEU A 78 -8.76 23.86 -1.60
CA LEU A 78 -8.67 24.59 -0.32
C LEU A 78 -8.54 26.11 -0.51
N ILE A 79 -7.81 26.57 -1.52
CA ILE A 79 -7.72 28.00 -1.86
C ILE A 79 -9.11 28.55 -2.22
N CYS A 80 -9.94 27.76 -2.89
CA CYS A 80 -11.33 28.08 -3.19
C CYS A 80 -12.29 27.92 -2.00
N GLY A 81 -11.79 27.56 -0.81
CA GLY A 81 -12.63 27.33 0.38
C GLY A 81 -13.42 26.02 0.35
N ILE A 82 -13.06 25.07 -0.52
CA ILE A 82 -13.71 23.75 -0.63
C ILE A 82 -12.80 22.67 -0.06
N GLU A 83 -13.27 21.98 0.97
CA GLU A 83 -12.57 20.85 1.59
C GLU A 83 -12.79 19.55 0.80
N ALA A 84 -11.88 19.31 -0.16
CA ALA A 84 -11.79 18.02 -0.83
C ALA A 84 -11.11 16.95 0.07
N PRO A 85 -11.49 15.67 -0.04
CA PRO A 85 -10.83 14.58 0.68
C PRO A 85 -9.34 14.46 0.34
N GLU A 86 -8.49 14.23 1.34
CA GLU A 86 -7.10 13.82 1.12
C GLU A 86 -7.06 12.39 0.58
N ASN A 87 -6.31 12.18 -0.50
CA ASN A 87 -6.30 10.93 -1.25
C ASN A 87 -5.15 10.00 -0.87
N MET A 88 -4.04 10.55 -0.38
CA MET A 88 -2.90 9.79 0.10
C MET A 88 -2.59 10.15 1.57
N PRO A 89 -3.54 9.91 2.51
CA PRO A 89 -3.40 10.29 3.92
C PRO A 89 -2.30 9.55 4.66
N ARG A 90 -1.83 8.40 4.14
CA ARG A 90 -0.79 7.60 4.77
C ARG A 90 0.27 7.18 3.74
N CYS A 91 1.53 7.19 4.15
CA CYS A 91 2.64 6.63 3.38
C CYS A 91 2.44 5.13 3.18
N ILE A 92 2.79 4.62 1.99
CA ILE A 92 2.74 3.19 1.66
C ILE A 92 3.54 2.34 2.65
N ASN A 93 4.70 2.84 3.09
CA ASN A 93 5.56 2.16 4.06
C ASN A 93 5.03 2.22 5.50
N ASN A 94 3.88 2.84 5.74
CA ASN A 94 3.21 2.89 7.03
C ASN A 94 1.87 2.12 6.99
N CYS A 95 1.74 1.17 6.08
CA CYS A 95 0.56 0.30 5.95
C CYS A 95 0.98 -1.15 6.16
N TYR A 96 0.68 -1.71 7.33
CA TYR A 96 1.00 -3.10 7.67
C TYR A 96 -0.09 -4.11 7.31
N ASN A 97 -1.21 -3.68 6.73
CA ASN A 97 -2.29 -4.58 6.33
C ASN A 97 -3.00 -4.03 5.08
N LEU A 98 -3.51 -4.92 4.22
CA LEU A 98 -4.08 -4.56 2.91
C LEU A 98 -5.30 -3.66 3.08
N GLU A 99 -6.14 -3.91 4.09
CA GLU A 99 -7.32 -3.09 4.33
C GLU A 99 -6.96 -1.63 4.62
N SER A 100 -5.97 -1.42 5.49
CA SER A 100 -5.43 -0.08 5.74
C SER A 100 -4.79 0.50 4.48
N PHE A 101 -4.02 -0.29 3.74
CA PHE A 101 -3.41 0.18 2.49
C PHE A 101 -4.47 0.72 1.52
N TRP A 102 -5.50 -0.06 1.19
CA TRP A 102 -6.54 0.33 0.23
C TRP A 102 -7.45 1.46 0.71
N LYS A 103 -7.65 1.61 2.03
CA LYS A 103 -8.37 2.76 2.60
C LYS A 103 -7.57 4.07 2.50
N ASN A 104 -6.24 3.97 2.51
CA ASN A 104 -5.33 5.12 2.46
C ASN A 104 -4.71 5.36 1.07
N TRP A 105 -4.86 4.42 0.14
CA TRP A 105 -4.49 4.58 -1.26
C TRP A 105 -5.70 5.08 -2.05
N HIS A 106 -5.60 6.29 -2.61
CA HIS A 106 -6.69 6.92 -3.36
C HIS A 106 -8.02 6.94 -2.55
N ALA A 107 -7.95 7.50 -1.34
CA ALA A 107 -9.00 7.37 -0.33
C ALA A 107 -10.38 7.88 -0.77
N SER A 108 -10.47 8.90 -1.62
CA SER A 108 -11.77 9.37 -2.15
C SER A 108 -12.42 8.31 -3.05
N PHE A 109 -11.63 7.65 -3.90
CA PHE A 109 -12.09 6.57 -4.76
C PHE A 109 -12.47 5.33 -3.95
N ASN A 110 -11.69 5.00 -2.91
CA ASN A 110 -12.07 3.93 -1.98
C ASN A 110 -13.45 4.20 -1.33
N LYS A 111 -13.70 5.44 -0.86
CA LYS A 111 -15.02 5.83 -0.33
C LYS A 111 -16.13 5.70 -1.37
N TRP A 112 -15.85 6.04 -2.62
CA TRP A 112 -16.80 5.87 -3.72
C TRP A 112 -17.13 4.40 -3.96
N LEU A 113 -16.11 3.52 -4.06
CA LEU A 113 -16.30 2.07 -4.21
C LEU A 113 -17.10 1.49 -3.04
N VAL A 114 -16.80 1.92 -1.81
CA VAL A 114 -17.54 1.47 -0.62
C VAL A 114 -19.02 1.87 -0.72
N ARG A 115 -19.30 3.13 -1.06
CA ARG A 115 -20.66 3.67 -1.09
C ARG A 115 -21.51 3.12 -2.23
N TYR A 116 -20.92 3.00 -3.42
CA TYR A 116 -21.68 2.74 -4.66
C TYR A 116 -21.54 1.31 -5.18
N MET A 117 -20.61 0.51 -4.66
CA MET A 117 -20.47 -0.89 -5.03
C MET A 117 -20.55 -1.82 -3.83
N TYR A 118 -19.67 -1.64 -2.84
CA TYR A 118 -19.57 -2.57 -1.71
C TYR A 118 -20.86 -2.67 -0.89
N ILE A 119 -21.44 -1.54 -0.48
CA ILE A 119 -22.68 -1.50 0.30
C ILE A 119 -23.86 -2.08 -0.51
N PRO A 120 -24.12 -1.64 -1.77
CA PRO A 120 -25.17 -2.24 -2.61
C PRO A 120 -25.03 -3.75 -2.85
N LEU A 121 -23.81 -4.28 -2.88
CA LEU A 121 -23.55 -5.72 -3.03
C LEU A 121 -23.71 -6.54 -1.74
N GLY A 122 -24.29 -5.97 -0.68
CA GLY A 122 -24.53 -6.66 0.60
C GLY A 122 -23.41 -6.49 1.64
N GLY A 123 -22.45 -5.60 1.38
CA GLY A 123 -21.48 -5.14 2.38
C GLY A 123 -20.68 -6.27 3.05
N SER A 124 -20.64 -6.26 4.38
CA SER A 124 -19.88 -7.22 5.19
C SER A 124 -20.33 -8.66 5.03
N GLN A 125 -21.61 -8.90 4.74
CA GLN A 125 -22.18 -10.24 4.56
C GLN A 125 -21.61 -10.96 3.32
N ARG A 126 -21.17 -10.20 2.31
CA ARG A 126 -20.61 -10.73 1.05
C ARG A 126 -19.17 -10.30 0.83
N LYS A 127 -18.41 -9.99 1.89
CA LYS A 127 -17.06 -9.41 1.81
C LYS A 127 -16.12 -10.20 0.88
N LEU A 128 -16.16 -11.54 0.93
CA LEU A 128 -15.33 -12.43 0.11
C LEU A 128 -15.70 -12.43 -1.38
N LEU A 129 -16.96 -12.18 -1.75
CA LEU A 129 -17.37 -12.07 -3.16
C LEU A 129 -17.17 -10.64 -3.67
N ASN A 130 -17.49 -9.66 -2.84
CA ASN A 130 -17.42 -8.24 -3.19
C ASN A 130 -16.00 -7.83 -3.58
N ILE A 131 -14.98 -8.40 -2.94
CA ILE A 131 -13.59 -8.08 -3.27
C ILE A 131 -13.26 -8.39 -4.74
N TRP A 132 -13.69 -9.54 -5.27
CA TRP A 132 -13.43 -9.91 -6.66
C TRP A 132 -14.11 -8.95 -7.63
N VAL A 133 -15.39 -8.65 -7.40
CA VAL A 133 -16.16 -7.72 -8.24
C VAL A 133 -15.54 -6.32 -8.21
N ILE A 134 -15.19 -5.82 -7.02
CA ILE A 134 -14.62 -4.48 -6.86
C ILE A 134 -13.24 -4.40 -7.52
N PHE A 135 -12.33 -5.35 -7.27
CA PHE A 135 -10.99 -5.30 -7.86
C PHE A 135 -11.01 -5.52 -9.38
N THR A 136 -11.92 -6.33 -9.90
CA THR A 136 -12.14 -6.43 -11.35
C THR A 136 -12.64 -5.10 -11.94
N PHE A 137 -13.59 -4.44 -11.28
CA PHE A 137 -14.01 -3.10 -11.70
C PHE A 137 -12.86 -2.10 -11.64
N VAL A 138 -12.03 -2.12 -10.59
CA VAL A 138 -10.86 -1.24 -10.47
C VAL A 138 -9.88 -1.47 -11.63
N ALA A 139 -9.61 -2.72 -12.00
CA ALA A 139 -8.77 -3.02 -13.17
C ALA A 139 -9.36 -2.44 -14.45
N VAL A 140 -10.63 -2.74 -14.75
CA VAL A 140 -11.33 -2.27 -15.95
C VAL A 140 -11.47 -0.75 -15.99
N TRP A 141 -11.66 -0.11 -14.84
CA TRP A 141 -11.73 1.35 -14.70
C TRP A 141 -10.39 2.02 -15.03
N HIS A 142 -9.26 1.35 -14.77
CA HIS A 142 -7.94 1.85 -15.15
C HIS A 142 -7.67 1.65 -16.63
N ASP A 143 -7.73 0.41 -17.12
CA ASP A 143 -7.62 0.05 -18.54
C ASP A 143 -8.02 -1.42 -18.76
N LEU A 144 -8.43 -1.77 -19.98
CA LEU A 144 -8.77 -3.15 -20.34
C LEU A 144 -7.52 -3.95 -20.77
N GLU A 145 -6.52 -3.98 -19.89
CA GLU A 145 -5.30 -4.76 -20.09
C GLU A 145 -5.28 -6.03 -19.22
N TRP A 146 -4.88 -7.16 -19.81
CA TRP A 146 -4.71 -8.44 -19.09
C TRP A 146 -3.75 -8.34 -17.92
N LYS A 147 -2.76 -7.46 -18.00
CA LYS A 147 -1.78 -7.18 -16.94
C LYS A 147 -2.47 -6.63 -15.70
N LEU A 148 -3.37 -5.66 -15.85
CA LEU A 148 -4.11 -5.04 -14.75
C LEU A 148 -5.12 -6.00 -14.15
N LEU A 149 -5.84 -6.77 -14.99
CA LEU A 149 -6.80 -7.75 -14.50
C LEU A 149 -6.11 -8.86 -13.69
N SER A 150 -4.97 -9.34 -14.17
CA SER A 150 -4.16 -10.34 -13.47
C SER A 150 -3.60 -9.81 -12.15
N TRP A 151 -3.12 -8.56 -12.13
CA TRP A 151 -2.70 -7.88 -10.91
C TRP A 151 -3.84 -7.75 -9.89
N ALA A 152 -5.05 -7.41 -10.34
CA ALA A 152 -6.22 -7.28 -9.49
C ALA A 152 -6.62 -8.62 -8.86
N TRP A 153 -6.64 -9.70 -9.64
CA TRP A 153 -6.94 -11.03 -9.12
C TRP A 153 -5.84 -11.59 -8.20
N LEU A 154 -4.57 -11.34 -8.52
CA LEU A 154 -3.47 -11.68 -7.62
C LEU A 154 -3.58 -10.92 -6.28
N THR A 155 -4.00 -9.66 -6.33
CA THR A 155 -4.28 -8.88 -5.12
C THR A 155 -5.43 -9.49 -4.32
N CYS A 156 -6.53 -9.91 -4.97
CA CYS A 156 -7.63 -10.61 -4.29
C CYS A 156 -7.16 -11.89 -3.58
N LEU A 157 -6.32 -12.69 -4.25
CA LEU A 157 -5.76 -13.92 -3.68
C LEU A 157 -4.96 -13.66 -2.40
N PHE A 158 -4.23 -12.55 -2.32
CA PHE A 158 -3.50 -12.17 -1.11
C PHE A 158 -4.39 -11.56 -0.03
N PHE A 159 -5.50 -10.94 -0.40
CA PHE A 159 -6.37 -10.23 0.53
C PHE A 159 -7.35 -11.16 1.25
N VAL A 160 -7.78 -12.26 0.60
CA VAL A 160 -8.71 -13.24 1.17
C VAL A 160 -8.15 -13.89 2.46
N PRO A 161 -6.90 -14.42 2.49
CA PRO A 161 -6.32 -14.96 3.73
C PRO A 161 -6.25 -13.93 4.86
N GLU A 162 -5.84 -12.69 4.57
CA GLU A 162 -5.80 -11.63 5.58
C GLU A 162 -7.19 -11.37 6.18
N MET A 163 -8.23 -11.37 5.35
CA MET A 163 -9.60 -11.16 5.81
C MET A 163 -10.11 -12.31 6.68
N ILE A 164 -9.79 -13.56 6.32
CA ILE A 164 -10.15 -14.75 7.11
C ILE A 164 -9.41 -14.71 8.46
N LEU A 165 -8.10 -14.46 8.45
CA LEU A 165 -7.28 -14.36 9.66
C LEU A 165 -7.77 -13.27 10.60
N LYS A 166 -8.10 -12.08 10.09
CA LYS A 166 -8.70 -11.00 10.90
C LYS A 166 -10.06 -11.37 11.49
N SER A 167 -10.89 -12.08 10.73
CA SER A 167 -12.20 -12.52 11.21
C SER A 167 -12.07 -13.55 12.35
N LEU A 168 -11.14 -14.49 12.22
CA LEU A 168 -10.84 -15.47 13.26
C LEU A 168 -10.22 -14.79 14.49
N ALA A 169 -9.25 -13.92 14.28
CA ALA A 169 -8.58 -13.13 15.32
C ALA A 169 -9.57 -12.32 16.18
N ASN A 170 -10.54 -11.64 15.56
CA ASN A 170 -11.54 -10.86 16.30
C ASN A 170 -12.47 -11.71 17.18
N THR A 171 -12.54 -13.02 16.93
CA THR A 171 -13.32 -13.97 17.73
C THR A 171 -12.53 -14.44 18.96
N PHE A 172 -11.19 -14.43 18.90
CA PHE A 172 -10.32 -14.78 20.01
C PHE A 172 -9.90 -13.52 20.77
N GLN A 173 -10.57 -13.23 21.89
CA GLN A 173 -10.06 -12.24 22.85
C GLN A 173 -8.99 -12.91 23.71
N ALA A 174 -7.75 -12.46 23.61
CA ALA A 174 -6.69 -12.94 24.48
C ALA A 174 -6.88 -12.35 25.89
N GLU A 175 -7.28 -13.17 26.85
CA GLU A 175 -7.48 -12.73 28.25
C GLU A 175 -6.16 -12.68 29.07
N SER A 176 -5.04 -13.16 28.50
CA SER A 176 -3.74 -13.19 29.18
C SER A 176 -2.68 -12.33 28.47
N ALA A 177 -1.78 -11.73 29.26
CA ALA A 177 -0.66 -10.92 28.74
C ALA A 177 0.26 -11.70 27.79
N PHE A 178 0.44 -13.01 28.02
CA PHE A 178 1.17 -13.88 27.11
C PHE A 178 0.40 -14.10 25.79
N GLY A 179 -0.92 -14.27 25.86
CA GLY A 179 -1.79 -14.35 24.69
C GLY A 179 -1.74 -13.08 23.85
N GLU A 180 -1.77 -11.90 24.47
CA GLU A 180 -1.62 -10.61 23.78
C GLU A 180 -0.26 -10.49 23.09
N PHE A 181 0.82 -10.92 23.74
CA PHE A 181 2.14 -10.94 23.14
C PHE A 181 2.18 -11.83 21.89
N ILE A 182 1.73 -13.08 22.00
CA ILE A 182 1.70 -14.01 20.87
C ILE A 182 0.82 -13.47 19.74
N PHE A 183 -0.35 -12.92 20.06
CA PHE A 183 -1.23 -12.30 19.08
C PHE A 183 -0.55 -11.15 18.32
N ARG A 184 0.18 -10.30 19.04
CA ARG A 184 0.94 -9.19 18.46
C ARG A 184 2.05 -9.69 17.55
N GLU A 185 2.77 -10.73 17.94
CA GLU A 185 3.83 -11.33 17.11
C GLU A 185 3.26 -11.97 15.83
N LEU A 186 2.17 -12.74 15.95
CA LEU A 186 1.47 -13.31 14.80
C LEU A 186 0.93 -12.21 13.87
N SER A 187 0.41 -11.11 14.43
CA SER A 187 -0.04 -9.96 13.65
C SER A 187 1.11 -9.27 12.93
N ALA A 188 2.30 -9.21 13.54
CA ALA A 188 3.49 -8.64 12.90
C ALA A 188 4.00 -9.51 11.76
N VAL A 189 4.01 -10.84 11.96
CA VAL A 189 4.31 -11.83 10.91
C VAL A 189 3.31 -11.69 9.76
N ALA A 190 2.01 -11.65 10.05
CA ALA A 190 0.97 -11.47 9.04
C ALA A 190 1.15 -10.17 8.26
N GLY A 191 1.48 -9.07 8.93
CA GLY A 191 1.75 -7.79 8.27
C GLY A 191 2.98 -7.83 7.36
N ALA A 192 4.06 -8.50 7.77
CA ALA A 192 5.24 -8.71 6.93
C ALA A 192 4.93 -9.55 5.68
N ILE A 193 4.14 -10.61 5.83
CA ILE A 193 3.64 -11.42 4.70
C ILE A 193 2.83 -10.54 3.76
N THR A 194 1.88 -9.77 4.29
CA THR A 194 1.03 -8.87 3.51
C THR A 194 1.87 -7.86 2.71
N ILE A 195 2.84 -7.19 3.33
CA ILE A 195 3.70 -6.21 2.65
C ILE A 195 4.47 -6.91 1.53
N THR A 196 5.04 -8.09 1.81
CA THR A 196 5.79 -8.88 0.82
C THR A 196 4.90 -9.26 -0.36
N CYS A 197 3.70 -9.77 -0.11
CA CYS A 197 2.71 -10.13 -1.12
C CYS A 197 2.30 -8.92 -1.98
N LEU A 198 2.03 -7.78 -1.35
CA LEU A 198 1.69 -6.55 -2.08
C LEU A 198 2.85 -6.07 -2.95
N MET A 199 4.08 -6.15 -2.44
CA MET A 199 5.26 -5.81 -3.22
C MET A 199 5.43 -6.74 -4.41
N VAL A 200 5.30 -8.06 -4.23
CA VAL A 200 5.36 -9.03 -5.32
C VAL A 200 4.25 -8.77 -6.33
N ALA A 201 3.00 -8.57 -5.88
CA ALA A 201 1.88 -8.28 -6.78
C ALA A 201 2.15 -7.06 -7.65
N ASN A 202 2.60 -5.96 -7.05
CA ASN A 202 2.87 -4.74 -7.81
C ASN A 202 4.15 -4.85 -8.64
N LEU A 203 5.16 -5.61 -8.21
CA LEU A 203 6.34 -5.88 -9.03
C LEU A 203 5.97 -6.66 -10.29
N VAL A 204 5.13 -7.69 -10.17
CA VAL A 204 4.57 -8.42 -11.30
C VAL A 204 3.70 -7.51 -12.17
N GLY A 205 2.84 -6.70 -11.55
CA GLY A 205 1.89 -5.81 -12.24
C GLY A 205 2.53 -4.63 -12.96
N TYR A 206 3.67 -4.12 -12.51
CA TYR A 206 4.26 -2.88 -13.05
C TYR A 206 5.67 -3.05 -13.63
N VAL A 207 6.48 -3.99 -13.14
CA VAL A 207 7.90 -4.13 -13.55
C VAL A 207 8.14 -5.40 -14.37
N ILE A 208 7.72 -6.56 -13.87
CA ILE A 208 8.12 -7.87 -14.40
C ILE A 208 7.16 -8.35 -15.50
N GLY A 209 5.86 -8.07 -15.36
CA GLY A 209 4.82 -8.65 -16.21
C GLY A 209 4.58 -10.14 -15.95
N LEU A 210 3.54 -10.70 -16.56
CA LEU A 210 3.17 -12.12 -16.40
C LEU A 210 4.27 -13.08 -16.88
N SER A 211 4.94 -12.74 -17.98
CA SER A 211 6.00 -13.57 -18.57
C SER A 211 7.25 -13.68 -17.69
N GLY A 212 7.49 -12.72 -16.80
CA GLY A 212 8.64 -12.74 -15.90
C GLY A 212 8.39 -13.41 -14.55
N ILE A 213 7.18 -13.90 -14.26
CA ILE A 213 6.87 -14.59 -12.99
C ILE A 213 7.75 -15.84 -12.82
N ASN A 214 7.89 -16.66 -13.87
CA ASN A 214 8.71 -17.87 -13.82
C ASN A 214 10.19 -17.55 -13.57
N TRP A 215 10.68 -16.47 -14.17
CA TRP A 215 12.03 -15.96 -13.91
C TRP A 215 12.18 -15.51 -12.45
N PHE A 216 11.19 -14.78 -11.93
CA PHE A 216 11.20 -14.28 -10.56
C PHE A 216 11.24 -15.43 -9.56
N ILE A 217 10.34 -16.41 -9.72
CA ILE A 217 10.28 -17.60 -8.85
C ILE A 217 11.61 -18.38 -8.93
N SER A 218 12.11 -18.65 -10.14
CA SER A 218 13.35 -19.42 -10.30
C SER A 218 14.58 -18.71 -9.73
N ARG A 219 14.65 -17.38 -9.77
CA ARG A 219 15.77 -16.63 -9.18
C ARG A 219 15.69 -16.49 -7.67
N PHE A 220 14.51 -16.22 -7.12
CA PHE A 220 14.36 -16.02 -5.69
C PHE A 220 14.37 -17.33 -4.88
N LEU A 221 14.06 -18.47 -5.51
CA LEU A 221 14.18 -19.80 -4.90
C LEU A 221 15.57 -20.44 -5.02
N GLN A 222 16.53 -19.79 -5.68
CA GLN A 222 17.92 -20.24 -5.70
C GLN A 222 18.64 -19.94 -4.38
N LYS A 223 19.80 -20.58 -4.16
CA LYS A 223 20.63 -20.41 -2.94
C LYS A 223 20.96 -18.95 -2.61
N GLU A 224 21.09 -18.09 -3.62
CA GLU A 224 21.36 -16.65 -3.45
C GLU A 224 20.11 -15.84 -3.11
N GLY A 225 18.93 -16.27 -3.58
CA GLY A 225 17.66 -15.56 -3.38
C GLY A 225 17.04 -15.80 -2.00
N LEU A 226 17.19 -17.00 -1.44
CA LEU A 226 16.61 -17.36 -0.14
C LEU A 226 17.07 -16.46 1.02
N PRO A 227 18.38 -16.15 1.20
CA PRO A 227 18.82 -15.22 2.23
C PRO A 227 18.24 -13.82 2.06
N ILE A 228 18.07 -13.37 0.80
CA ILE A 228 17.50 -12.07 0.48
C ILE A 228 16.02 -12.02 0.86
N LEU A 229 15.24 -13.06 0.51
CA LEU A 229 13.85 -13.17 0.96
C LEU A 229 13.73 -13.17 2.49
N GLY A 230 14.62 -13.91 3.18
CA GLY A 230 14.66 -13.93 4.63
C GLY A 230 14.95 -12.56 5.23
N GLY A 231 15.97 -11.86 4.70
CA GLY A 231 16.33 -10.50 5.14
C GLY A 231 15.22 -9.48 4.88
N MET A 232 14.55 -9.55 3.71
CA MET A 232 13.38 -8.73 3.38
C MET A 232 12.24 -8.98 4.37
N PHE A 233 11.93 -10.25 4.63
CA PHE A 233 10.87 -10.63 5.55
C PHE A 233 11.13 -10.11 6.96
N ILE A 234 12.35 -10.28 7.48
CA ILE A 234 12.77 -9.76 8.78
C ILE A 234 12.63 -8.23 8.82
N THR A 235 13.03 -7.54 7.74
CA THR A 235 12.92 -6.08 7.63
C THR A 235 11.47 -5.63 7.72
N PHE A 236 10.55 -6.27 6.99
CA PHE A 236 9.12 -5.92 7.05
C PHE A 236 8.47 -6.32 8.37
N TYR A 237 8.92 -7.40 9.00
CA TYR A 237 8.47 -7.80 10.32
C TYR A 237 8.86 -6.77 11.38
N VAL A 238 10.13 -6.34 11.40
CA VAL A 238 10.59 -5.26 12.29
C VAL A 238 9.86 -3.95 11.99
N GLY A 239 9.71 -3.60 10.70
CA GLY A 239 8.96 -2.43 10.27
C GLY A 239 7.50 -2.46 10.75
N THR A 240 6.84 -3.61 10.67
CA THR A 240 5.46 -3.80 11.16
C THR A 240 5.38 -3.61 12.67
N LYS A 241 6.33 -4.15 13.44
CA LYS A 241 6.39 -3.93 14.89
C LYS A 241 6.57 -2.46 15.24
N LEU A 242 7.41 -1.75 14.49
CA LEU A 242 7.58 -0.31 14.65
C LEU A 242 6.26 0.44 14.41
N MET A 243 5.49 0.06 13.38
CA MET A 243 4.17 0.65 13.13
C MET A 243 3.21 0.42 14.30
N PHE A 244 3.20 -0.78 14.91
CA PHE A 244 2.39 -1.05 16.11
C PHE A 244 2.80 -0.15 17.27
N HIS A 245 4.11 0.02 17.52
CA HIS A 245 4.58 0.91 18.58
C HIS A 245 4.20 2.37 18.35
N ILE A 246 4.26 2.84 17.09
CA ILE A 246 3.84 4.20 16.73
C ILE A 246 2.34 4.38 16.96
N ASP A 247 1.51 3.40 16.58
CA ASP A 247 0.06 3.45 16.78
C ASP A 247 -0.30 3.42 18.28
N ASP A 248 0.39 2.61 19.09
CA ASP A 248 0.21 2.58 20.55
C ASP A 248 0.58 3.93 21.19
N ALA A 249 1.70 4.53 20.77
CA ALA A 249 2.15 5.83 21.26
C ALA A 249 1.14 6.95 20.93
N LYS A 250 0.53 6.91 19.73
CA LYS A 250 -0.53 7.86 19.35
C LYS A 250 -1.78 7.70 20.21
N LYS A 251 -2.21 6.45 20.49
CA LYS A 251 -3.37 6.19 21.34
C LYS A 251 -3.17 6.76 22.75
N ARG A 252 -1.98 6.57 23.34
CA ARG A 252 -1.64 7.12 24.66
C ARG A 252 -1.67 8.65 24.70
N ARG A 253 -1.19 9.32 23.63
CA ARG A 253 -1.24 10.79 23.52
C ARG A 253 -2.64 11.37 23.41
N HIS A 254 -3.62 10.62 22.93
CA HIS A 254 -5.01 11.08 22.82
C HIS A 254 -5.85 10.77 24.07
N GLN A 255 -5.30 10.02 25.02
CA GLN A 255 -5.93 9.72 26.31
C GLN A 255 -5.52 10.70 27.43
N HIS A 256 -4.56 11.59 27.15
CA HIS A 256 -4.13 12.69 28.00
C HIS A 256 -4.48 14.02 27.33
#